data_AF-A0A7C1PMQ5-F1
#
_entry.id   AF-A0A7C1PMQ5-F1
#
_cell.length_a   1.000
_cell.length_b   1.000
_cell.length_c   1.000
_cell.angle_alpha   90.00
_cell.angle_beta   90.00
_cell.angle_gamma   90.00
#
_symmetry.space_group_name_H-M   'P 1'
#
loop_
_entity.id
_entity.type
_entity.pdbx_description
1 polymer ?
#
loop_
_entity_poly.entity_id
_entity_poly.type
_entity_poly.pdbx_seq_one_letter_code
_entity_poly.pdbx_strand_id
1 'polypeptide(L)'
;CGAISGFHGLVGSGTTSKQINNISDARMIGYGAMLGEGSLGLMSVLASTAGFATLAAWNSHYSSWSTAGSMDAKVGAFVNGGAYFLKEGLMLPDGFGTTLIAVIVISFAATTLDTSTRIQRYITTELGQIYNIKILTNRFVAAAIAAFTPLILVFGGEGLSWKRLWPIFGATNQMLAGLSLLVLSVYLFRKGRKTIFTLIPMIFLIIMTSIAMILSLRDFIRSGNWVLSILSLFLLSFSFWIILEAITVVRKMRMGDIHTEELL
;
A
#
# COMPACT_ATOMS: atom_id res chain seq x y z
N CYS A 1 -3.76 4.48 2.05
CA CYS A 1 -4.20 4.83 0.68
C CYS A 1 -4.17 6.34 0.57
N GLY A 2 -3.09 6.93 0.04
CA GLY A 2 -2.92 8.39 -0.06
C GLY A 2 -3.18 8.90 -1.48
N ALA A 3 -2.58 10.03 -1.86
CA ALA A 3 -2.68 10.64 -3.19
C ALA A 3 -2.34 9.69 -4.36
N ILE A 4 -1.56 8.63 -4.09
CA ILE A 4 -1.31 7.52 -5.01
C ILE A 4 -1.18 6.20 -4.24
N SER A 5 -1.70 5.11 -4.79
CA SER A 5 -1.65 3.76 -4.20
C SER A 5 -1.22 2.73 -5.24
N GLY A 6 -0.03 2.16 -5.07
CA GLY A 6 0.49 1.12 -5.94
C GLY A 6 -0.32 -0.17 -5.86
N PHE A 7 -0.84 -0.49 -4.67
CA PHE A 7 -1.74 -1.61 -4.48
C PHE A 7 -3.03 -1.44 -5.30
N HIS A 8 -3.66 -0.27 -5.28
CA HIS A 8 -4.87 -0.05 -6.08
C HIS A 8 -4.60 -0.07 -7.59
N GLY A 9 -3.47 0.49 -8.03
CA GLY A 9 -3.09 0.52 -9.45
C GLY A 9 -2.76 -0.87 -10.02
N LEU A 10 -1.70 -1.49 -9.51
CA LEU A 10 -1.19 -2.77 -10.06
C LEU A 10 -1.87 -4.00 -9.48
N VAL A 11 -2.16 -4.00 -8.19
CA VAL A 11 -2.70 -5.19 -7.54
C VAL A 11 -4.20 -5.30 -7.78
N GLY A 12 -4.93 -4.18 -7.69
CA GLY A 12 -6.36 -4.10 -7.99
C GLY A 12 -6.69 -4.40 -9.47
N SER A 13 -5.82 -4.01 -10.40
CA SER A 13 -5.98 -4.41 -11.80
C SER A 13 -5.85 -5.92 -11.96
N GLY A 14 -4.92 -6.58 -11.26
CA GLY A 14 -4.76 -8.03 -11.25
C GLY A 14 -5.96 -8.84 -10.73
N THR A 15 -6.91 -8.22 -10.01
CA THR A 15 -8.17 -8.87 -9.62
C THR A 15 -9.29 -8.52 -10.57
N THR A 16 -9.58 -7.23 -10.76
CA THR A 16 -10.79 -6.80 -11.47
C THR A 16 -10.71 -7.08 -12.95
N SER A 17 -9.56 -6.84 -13.61
CA SER A 17 -9.44 -7.06 -15.06
C SER A 17 -9.54 -8.54 -15.43
N LYS A 18 -9.20 -9.44 -14.50
CA LYS A 18 -9.32 -10.89 -14.69
C LYS A 18 -10.72 -11.44 -14.40
N GLN A 19 -11.59 -10.63 -13.81
CA GLN A 19 -12.95 -11.01 -13.39
C GLN A 19 -14.05 -10.47 -14.31
N ILE A 20 -13.70 -9.58 -15.24
CA ILE A 20 -14.64 -9.00 -16.22
C ILE A 20 -14.27 -9.45 -17.63
N ASN A 21 -15.26 -9.72 -18.47
CA ASN A 21 -15.01 -10.09 -19.87
C ASN A 21 -14.77 -8.82 -20.72
N ASN A 22 -15.60 -7.79 -20.48
CA ASN A 22 -15.56 -6.53 -21.22
C ASN A 22 -15.57 -5.33 -20.26
N ILE A 23 -15.09 -4.18 -20.73
CA ILE A 23 -15.08 -2.94 -19.92
C ILE A 23 -16.49 -2.47 -19.52
N SER A 24 -17.51 -2.80 -20.32
CA SER A 24 -18.93 -2.52 -20.03
C SER A 24 -19.45 -3.29 -18.82
N ASP A 25 -18.79 -4.38 -18.42
CA ASP A 25 -19.19 -5.20 -17.28
C ASP A 25 -18.68 -4.61 -15.95
N ALA A 26 -17.80 -3.60 -16.02
CA ALA A 26 -17.27 -2.91 -14.85
C ALA A 26 -18.39 -2.12 -14.14
N ARG A 27 -18.57 -2.38 -12.84
CA ARG A 27 -19.54 -1.66 -12.01
C ARG A 27 -19.03 -0.26 -11.66
N MET A 28 -19.96 0.69 -11.58
CA MET A 28 -19.71 2.12 -11.28
C MET A 28 -18.91 2.37 -9.98
N ILE A 29 -18.91 1.43 -9.03
CA ILE A 29 -18.21 1.49 -7.74
C ILE A 29 -16.72 1.87 -7.91
N GLY A 30 -16.08 1.52 -9.04
CA GLY A 30 -14.66 1.85 -9.28
C GLY A 30 -14.33 3.33 -9.42
N TYR A 31 -15.23 4.16 -9.97
CA TYR A 31 -14.90 5.56 -10.32
C TYR A 31 -15.12 6.54 -9.16
N GLY A 32 -16.00 6.21 -8.21
CA GLY A 32 -16.28 7.03 -7.00
C GLY A 32 -15.60 6.54 -5.73
N ALA A 33 -15.15 5.28 -5.67
CA ALA A 33 -14.52 4.71 -4.48
C ALA A 33 -13.29 5.50 -4.03
N MET A 34 -12.49 6.03 -4.96
CA MET A 34 -11.31 6.83 -4.61
C MET A 34 -11.68 8.16 -3.93
N LEU A 35 -12.82 8.77 -4.29
CA LEU A 35 -13.35 9.94 -3.57
C LEU A 35 -13.78 9.55 -2.15
N GLY A 36 -14.44 8.41 -1.98
CA GLY A 36 -14.79 7.86 -0.67
C GLY A 36 -13.57 7.57 0.21
N GLU A 37 -12.50 6.97 -0.35
CA GLU A 37 -11.22 6.79 0.35
C GLU A 37 -10.57 8.12 0.72
N GLY A 38 -10.64 9.11 -0.17
CA GLY A 38 -10.17 10.48 0.11
C GLY A 38 -10.91 11.12 1.28
N SER A 39 -12.25 11.00 1.31
CA SER A 39 -13.08 11.46 2.42
C SER A 39 -12.73 10.74 3.72
N LEU A 40 -12.55 9.42 3.70
CA LEU A 40 -12.10 8.65 4.88
C LEU A 40 -10.72 9.11 5.36
N GLY A 41 -9.79 9.38 4.44
CA GLY A 41 -8.47 9.92 4.74
C GLY A 41 -8.56 11.28 5.44
N LEU A 42 -9.40 12.19 4.92
CA LEU A 42 -9.66 13.48 5.55
C LEU A 42 -10.25 13.32 6.96
N MET A 43 -11.26 12.46 7.11
CA MET A 43 -11.86 12.17 8.42
C MET A 43 -10.83 11.57 9.38
N SER A 44 -9.89 10.76 8.88
CA SER A 44 -8.81 10.19 9.69
C SER A 44 -7.84 11.24 10.20
N VAL A 45 -7.50 12.23 9.37
CA VAL A 45 -6.69 13.38 9.80
C VAL A 45 -7.44 14.18 10.86
N LEU A 46 -8.73 14.49 10.62
CA LEU A 46 -9.54 15.23 11.59
C LEU A 46 -9.67 14.50 12.92
N ALA A 47 -10.00 13.22 12.91
CA ALA A 47 -10.10 12.41 14.13
C ALA A 47 -8.76 12.37 14.88
N SER A 48 -7.66 12.19 14.17
CA SER A 48 -6.32 12.14 14.77
C SER A 48 -5.76 13.51 15.16
N THR A 49 -6.46 14.62 14.91
CA THR A 49 -5.97 15.97 15.22
C THR A 49 -6.99 16.79 16.00
N ALA A 50 -8.12 17.12 15.37
CA ALA A 50 -9.22 17.86 15.97
C ALA A 50 -10.13 16.99 16.87
N GLY A 51 -9.95 15.67 16.87
CA GLY A 51 -10.65 14.75 17.78
C GLY A 51 -10.13 14.76 19.22
N PHE A 52 -9.06 15.51 19.50
CA PHE A 52 -8.59 15.74 20.87
C PHE A 52 -9.46 16.82 21.53
N ALA A 53 -9.91 16.56 22.75
CA ALA A 53 -10.78 17.48 23.49
C ALA A 53 -10.16 18.88 23.71
N THR A 54 -8.82 18.98 23.79
CA THR A 54 -8.11 20.25 23.95
C THR A 54 -6.81 20.29 23.15
N LEU A 55 -6.36 21.50 22.80
CA LEU A 55 -5.04 21.72 22.20
C LEU A 55 -3.90 21.21 23.10
N ALA A 56 -4.05 21.32 24.43
CA ALA A 56 -3.07 20.81 25.38
C ALA A 56 -2.94 19.28 25.30
N ALA A 57 -4.07 18.56 25.17
CA ALA A 57 -4.07 17.11 25.00
C ALA A 57 -3.42 16.69 23.67
N TRP A 58 -3.73 17.42 22.58
CA TRP A 58 -3.10 17.20 21.28
C TRP A 58 -1.58 17.43 21.36
N ASN A 59 -1.14 18.55 21.94
CA ASN A 59 0.29 18.88 22.11
C ASN A 59 1.01 17.87 22.99
N SER A 60 0.36 17.37 24.04
CA SER A 60 0.94 16.31 24.89
C SER A 60 1.22 15.06 24.07
N HIS A 61 0.26 14.62 23.26
CA HIS A 61 0.39 13.42 22.43
C HIS A 61 1.38 13.59 21.27
N TYR A 62 1.34 14.73 20.55
CA TYR A 62 2.14 14.98 19.35
C TYR A 62 3.37 15.89 19.56
N SER A 63 3.80 16.10 20.81
CA SER A 63 5.00 16.91 21.12
C SER A 63 6.27 16.43 20.39
N SER A 64 6.38 15.13 20.11
CA SER A 64 7.44 14.56 19.30
C SER A 64 7.01 13.22 18.69
N TRP A 65 7.76 12.72 17.70
CA TRP A 65 7.50 11.41 17.11
C TRP A 65 7.59 10.26 18.12
N SER A 66 8.48 10.36 19.11
CA SER A 66 8.60 9.37 20.18
C SER A 66 7.44 9.46 21.17
N THR A 67 6.97 10.67 21.50
CA THR A 67 5.82 10.87 22.41
C THR A 67 4.50 10.39 21.80
N ALA A 68 4.33 10.51 20.48
CA ALA A 68 3.18 9.96 19.76
C ALA A 68 3.07 8.43 19.92
N GLY A 69 4.12 7.78 20.43
CA GLY A 69 4.06 6.44 20.96
C GLY A 69 4.02 5.35 19.90
N SER A 70 3.55 4.17 20.32
CA SER A 70 3.45 2.99 19.49
C SER A 70 2.38 3.12 18.41
N MET A 71 2.32 2.15 17.49
CA MET A 71 1.22 2.06 16.53
C MET A 71 -0.14 2.00 17.23
N ASP A 72 -0.25 1.36 18.39
CA ASP A 72 -1.51 1.26 19.12
C ASP A 72 -1.95 2.62 19.66
N ALA A 73 -1.02 3.45 20.13
CA ALA A 73 -1.32 4.81 20.57
C ALA A 73 -1.82 5.67 19.40
N LYS A 74 -1.21 5.53 18.21
CA LYS A 74 -1.59 6.25 16.99
C LYS A 74 -2.95 5.82 16.45
N VAL A 75 -3.24 4.51 16.45
CA VAL A 75 -4.57 3.99 16.11
C VAL A 75 -5.59 4.42 17.16
N GLY A 76 -5.22 4.41 18.43
CA GLY A 76 -6.04 4.88 19.54
C GLY A 76 -6.43 6.35 19.40
N ALA A 77 -5.52 7.22 18.95
CA ALA A 77 -5.84 8.62 18.67
C ALA A 77 -6.94 8.76 17.61
N PHE A 78 -6.89 7.96 16.53
CA PHE A 78 -7.96 7.92 15.52
C PHE A 78 -9.28 7.40 16.10
N VAL A 79 -9.25 6.29 16.84
CA VAL A 79 -10.46 5.68 17.41
C VAL A 79 -11.14 6.61 18.42
N ASN A 80 -10.36 7.14 19.37
CA ASN A 80 -10.87 8.02 20.41
C ASN A 80 -11.31 9.36 19.83
N GLY A 81 -10.57 9.92 18.87
CA GLY A 81 -10.97 11.16 18.21
C GLY A 81 -12.22 11.01 17.34
N GLY A 82 -12.39 9.88 16.68
CA GLY A 82 -13.63 9.54 15.97
C GLY A 82 -14.81 9.38 16.95
N ALA A 83 -14.60 8.69 18.06
CA ALA A 83 -15.60 8.54 19.11
C ALA A 83 -15.99 9.89 19.72
N TYR A 84 -15.02 10.80 19.91
CA TYR A 84 -15.26 12.15 20.38
C TYR A 84 -16.20 12.92 19.45
N PHE A 85 -16.01 12.86 18.13
CA PHE A 85 -16.94 13.49 17.19
C PHE A 85 -18.34 12.90 17.23
N LEU A 86 -18.46 11.57 17.40
CA LEU A 86 -19.76 10.92 17.53
C LEU A 86 -20.47 11.33 18.82
N LYS A 87 -19.72 11.47 19.91
CA LYS A 87 -20.25 11.90 21.20
C LYS A 87 -20.65 13.37 21.19
N GLU A 88 -19.72 14.28 20.88
CA GLU A 88 -19.97 15.73 20.97
C GLU A 88 -20.81 16.25 19.81
N GLY A 89 -20.66 15.66 18.61
CA GLY A 89 -21.38 16.09 17.41
C GLY A 89 -22.76 15.46 17.25
N LEU A 90 -22.92 14.19 17.64
CA LEU A 90 -24.18 13.43 17.44
C LEU A 90 -24.83 12.97 18.76
N MET A 91 -24.28 13.34 19.91
CA MET A 91 -24.81 12.98 21.23
C MET A 91 -24.92 11.46 21.46
N LEU A 92 -24.04 10.68 20.82
CA LEU A 92 -24.02 9.24 20.99
C LEU A 92 -23.29 8.83 22.29
N PRO A 93 -23.69 7.71 22.93
CA PRO A 93 -23.00 7.21 24.11
C PRO A 93 -21.52 6.91 23.85
N ASP A 94 -20.67 7.25 24.81
CA ASP A 94 -19.21 7.16 24.69
C ASP A 94 -18.73 5.75 24.29
N GLY A 95 -19.18 4.73 25.03
CA GLY A 95 -18.84 3.33 24.73
C GLY A 95 -19.35 2.85 23.37
N PHE A 96 -20.46 3.41 22.87
CA PHE A 96 -20.96 3.09 21.54
C PHE A 96 -20.06 3.68 20.44
N GLY A 97 -19.67 4.95 20.57
CA GLY A 97 -18.81 5.63 19.61
C GLY A 97 -17.44 4.96 19.47
N THR A 98 -16.78 4.64 20.58
CA THR A 98 -15.48 3.94 20.58
C THR A 98 -15.59 2.57 19.93
N THR A 99 -16.64 1.81 20.27
CA THR A 99 -16.86 0.47 19.70
C THR A 99 -17.10 0.55 18.19
N LEU A 100 -17.93 1.50 17.74
CA LEU A 100 -18.24 1.68 16.32
C LEU A 100 -16.99 1.98 15.50
N ILE A 101 -16.18 2.96 15.91
CA ILE A 101 -14.96 3.32 15.19
C ILE A 101 -13.93 2.20 15.24
N ALA A 102 -13.77 1.52 16.39
CA ALA A 102 -12.87 0.38 16.51
C ALA A 102 -13.26 -0.76 15.55
N VAL A 103 -14.56 -1.10 15.46
CA VAL A 103 -15.05 -2.12 14.53
C VAL A 103 -14.80 -1.73 13.08
N ILE A 104 -14.93 -0.43 12.72
CA ILE A 104 -14.60 0.05 11.37
C ILE A 104 -13.11 -0.17 11.06
N VAL A 105 -12.21 0.17 11.98
CA VAL A 105 -10.76 -0.05 11.80
C VAL A 105 -10.42 -1.53 11.64
N ILE A 106 -10.97 -2.37 12.51
CA ILE A 106 -10.74 -3.82 12.48
C ILE A 106 -11.29 -4.41 11.17
N SER A 107 -12.49 -4.01 10.77
CA SER A 107 -13.13 -4.47 9.52
C SER A 107 -12.32 -4.06 8.30
N PHE A 108 -11.78 -2.84 8.27
CA PHE A 108 -10.91 -2.36 7.19
C PHE A 108 -9.60 -3.18 7.09
N ALA A 109 -9.00 -3.51 8.23
CA ALA A 109 -7.82 -4.38 8.25
C ALA A 109 -8.15 -5.81 7.79
N ALA A 110 -9.29 -6.36 8.23
CA ALA A 110 -9.74 -7.70 7.88
C ALA A 110 -10.06 -7.86 6.38
N THR A 111 -10.72 -6.88 5.76
CA THR A 111 -11.01 -6.92 4.30
C THR A 111 -9.74 -6.80 3.47
N THR A 112 -8.77 -6.01 3.92
CA THR A 112 -7.45 -5.93 3.30
C THR A 112 -6.73 -7.28 3.38
N LEU A 113 -6.75 -7.93 4.55
CA LEU A 113 -6.14 -9.25 4.75
C LEU A 113 -6.76 -10.33 3.84
N ASP A 114 -8.10 -10.39 3.75
CA ASP A 114 -8.80 -11.30 2.84
C ASP A 114 -8.36 -11.08 1.39
N THR A 115 -8.33 -9.82 0.96
CA THR A 115 -7.93 -9.47 -0.41
C THR A 115 -6.47 -9.84 -0.67
N SER A 116 -5.54 -9.51 0.24
CA SER A 116 -4.11 -9.80 0.11
C SER A 116 -3.83 -11.31 0.07
N THR A 117 -4.45 -12.10 0.94
CA THR A 117 -4.26 -13.57 0.95
C THR A 117 -4.80 -14.21 -0.33
N ARG A 118 -5.94 -13.73 -0.84
CA ARG A 118 -6.48 -14.15 -2.14
C ARG A 118 -5.53 -13.84 -3.29
N ILE A 119 -4.98 -12.63 -3.35
CA ILE A 119 -4.03 -12.22 -4.38
C ILE A 119 -2.74 -13.02 -4.30
N GLN A 120 -2.21 -13.22 -3.10
CA GLN A 120 -0.99 -14.00 -2.90
C GLN A 120 -1.16 -15.43 -3.43
N ARG A 121 -2.32 -16.06 -3.19
CA ARG A 121 -2.65 -17.37 -3.77
C ARG A 121 -2.64 -17.34 -5.31
N TYR A 122 -3.20 -16.30 -5.93
CA TYR A 122 -3.19 -16.17 -7.39
C TYR A 122 -1.76 -16.01 -7.93
N ILE A 123 -0.96 -15.15 -7.31
CA ILE A 123 0.46 -14.96 -7.68
C ILE A 123 1.24 -16.27 -7.53
N THR A 124 1.06 -17.01 -6.43
CA THR A 124 1.73 -18.32 -6.25
C THR A 124 1.33 -19.32 -7.34
N THR A 125 0.06 -19.35 -7.70
CA THR A 125 -0.45 -20.22 -8.78
C THR A 125 0.15 -19.83 -10.14
N GLU A 126 0.21 -18.54 -10.44
CA GLU A 126 0.78 -18.00 -11.68
C GLU A 126 2.27 -18.28 -11.79
N LEU A 127 3.04 -18.09 -10.71
CA LEU A 127 4.44 -18.48 -10.66
C LEU A 127 4.63 -19.99 -10.89
N GLY A 128 3.74 -20.80 -10.33
CA GLY A 128 3.70 -22.24 -10.57
C GLY A 128 3.49 -22.61 -12.05
N GLN A 129 2.65 -21.86 -12.76
CA GLN A 129 2.41 -22.06 -14.19
C GLN A 129 3.60 -21.60 -15.04
N ILE A 130 4.11 -20.39 -14.78
CA ILE A 130 5.22 -19.77 -15.54
C ILE A 130 6.49 -20.61 -15.44
N TYR A 131 6.84 -21.06 -14.23
CA TYR A 131 8.04 -21.85 -13.97
C TYR A 131 7.80 -23.37 -14.04
N ASN A 132 6.60 -23.80 -14.47
CA ASN A 132 6.21 -25.21 -14.58
C ASN A 132 6.37 -26.04 -13.28
N ILE A 133 6.11 -25.42 -12.12
CA ILE A 133 6.15 -26.04 -10.80
C ILE A 133 4.74 -26.50 -10.40
N LYS A 134 4.40 -27.76 -10.73
CA LYS A 134 3.05 -28.34 -10.54
C LYS A 134 2.50 -28.27 -9.11
N ILE A 135 3.36 -28.26 -8.09
CA ILE A 135 2.89 -28.19 -6.70
C ILE A 135 2.29 -26.83 -6.35
N LEU A 136 2.81 -25.74 -6.94
CA LEU A 136 2.34 -24.38 -6.70
C LEU A 136 1.04 -24.07 -7.45
N THR A 137 0.69 -24.84 -8.48
CA THR A 137 -0.58 -24.69 -9.20
C THR A 137 -1.76 -25.32 -8.46
N ASN A 138 -1.51 -26.14 -7.43
CA ASN A 138 -2.55 -26.71 -6.60
C ASN A 138 -3.17 -25.62 -5.70
N ARG A 139 -4.49 -25.43 -5.81
CA ARG A 139 -5.22 -24.39 -5.06
C ARG A 139 -5.04 -24.46 -3.53
N PHE A 140 -4.88 -25.65 -2.97
CA PHE A 140 -4.73 -25.85 -1.53
C PHE A 140 -3.32 -25.54 -1.08
N VAL A 141 -2.31 -25.94 -1.86
CA VAL A 141 -0.90 -25.61 -1.58
C VAL A 141 -0.70 -24.10 -1.70
N ALA A 142 -1.19 -23.47 -2.77
CA ALA A 142 -1.10 -22.03 -2.95
C ALA A 142 -1.85 -21.27 -1.85
N ALA A 143 -3.02 -21.75 -1.41
CA ALA A 143 -3.75 -21.16 -0.29
C ALA A 143 -2.99 -21.33 1.05
N ALA A 144 -2.40 -22.50 1.29
CA ALA A 144 -1.58 -22.73 2.47
C ALA A 144 -0.36 -21.79 2.49
N ILE A 145 0.35 -21.63 1.37
CA ILE A 145 1.46 -20.67 1.25
C ILE A 145 0.96 -19.26 1.56
N ALA A 146 -0.15 -18.84 0.95
CA ALA A 146 -0.71 -17.51 1.15
C ALA A 146 -1.18 -17.23 2.60
N ALA A 147 -1.66 -18.25 3.31
CA ALA A 147 -2.10 -18.12 4.70
C ALA A 147 -0.94 -18.22 5.70
N PHE A 148 -0.04 -19.21 5.54
CA PHE A 148 1.00 -19.49 6.52
C PHE A 148 2.19 -18.54 6.43
N THR A 149 2.53 -18.01 5.25
CA THR A 149 3.65 -17.04 5.16
C THR A 149 3.43 -15.79 6.01
N PRO A 150 2.28 -15.07 5.96
CA PRO A 150 2.05 -13.96 6.88
C PRO A 150 1.90 -14.41 8.33
N LEU A 151 1.31 -15.58 8.61
CA LEU A 151 1.20 -16.10 9.98
C LEU A 151 2.57 -16.34 10.62
N ILE A 152 3.52 -16.93 9.88
CA ILE A 152 4.90 -17.13 10.35
C ILE A 152 5.57 -15.77 10.61
N LEU A 153 5.36 -14.78 9.73
CA LEU A 153 5.92 -13.44 9.91
C LEU A 153 5.30 -12.66 11.09
N VAL A 154 4.11 -13.05 11.56
CA VAL A 154 3.41 -12.42 12.69
C VAL A 154 3.63 -13.17 14.01
N PHE A 155 3.68 -14.50 13.97
CA PHE A 155 3.70 -15.37 15.15
C PHE A 155 4.98 -16.22 15.29
N GLY A 156 5.93 -16.11 14.37
CA GLY A 156 7.11 -16.98 14.28
C GLY A 156 8.22 -16.77 15.31
N GLY A 157 8.02 -15.93 16.34
CA GLY A 157 8.95 -15.78 17.46
C GLY A 157 9.52 -14.38 17.66
N GLU A 158 10.55 -14.28 18.53
CA GLU A 158 11.20 -13.02 18.90
C GLU A 158 11.81 -12.34 17.66
N GLY A 159 11.28 -11.18 17.27
CA GLY A 159 11.71 -10.53 16.04
C GLY A 159 10.58 -10.21 15.08
N LEU A 160 9.57 -11.07 15.06
CA LEU A 160 8.53 -11.14 14.05
C LEU A 160 7.21 -10.59 14.61
N SER A 161 6.81 -9.44 14.09
CA SER A 161 5.56 -8.76 14.46
C SER A 161 5.11 -7.90 13.30
N TRP A 162 3.80 -7.90 13.01
CA TRP A 162 3.22 -7.03 11.98
C TRP A 162 3.60 -5.55 12.20
N LYS A 163 3.76 -5.12 13.46
CA LYS A 163 4.17 -3.75 13.84
C LYS A 163 5.57 -3.41 13.32
N ARG A 164 6.48 -4.40 13.27
CA ARG A 164 7.86 -4.24 12.78
C ARG A 164 7.91 -4.19 11.26
N LEU A 165 7.00 -4.88 10.57
CA LEU A 165 6.92 -4.88 9.10
C LEU A 165 6.27 -3.62 8.53
N TRP A 166 5.52 -2.88 9.36
CA TRP A 166 4.79 -1.68 8.95
C TRP A 166 5.61 -0.63 8.18
N PRO A 167 6.85 -0.27 8.57
CA PRO A 167 7.65 0.71 7.84
C PRO A 167 7.95 0.27 6.39
N ILE A 168 8.17 -1.03 6.18
CA ILE A 168 8.50 -1.58 4.86
C ILE A 168 7.26 -1.71 3.96
N PHE A 169 6.08 -1.90 4.55
CA PHE A 169 4.81 -1.91 3.81
C PHE A 169 4.60 -0.61 3.02
N GLY A 170 4.84 0.54 3.68
CA GLY A 170 4.73 1.85 3.04
C GLY A 170 5.63 1.97 1.81
N ALA A 171 6.90 1.59 1.95
CA ALA A 171 7.86 1.66 0.85
C ALA A 171 7.50 0.74 -0.32
N THR A 172 7.10 -0.51 -0.03
CA THR A 172 6.68 -1.46 -1.06
C THR A 172 5.50 -0.91 -1.86
N ASN A 173 4.53 -0.29 -1.19
CA ASN A 173 3.39 0.32 -1.87
C ASN A 173 3.77 1.51 -2.76
N GLN A 174 4.76 2.33 -2.35
CA GLN A 174 5.25 3.44 -3.18
C GLN A 174 6.05 2.95 -4.39
N MET A 175 6.78 1.84 -4.26
CA MET A 175 7.46 1.22 -5.40
C MET A 175 6.47 0.72 -6.45
N LEU A 176 5.40 0.03 -6.03
CA LEU A 176 4.31 -0.38 -6.91
C LEU A 176 3.60 0.84 -7.55
N ALA A 177 3.49 1.96 -6.82
CA ALA A 177 2.94 3.19 -7.37
C ALA A 177 3.84 3.74 -8.49
N GLY A 178 5.17 3.72 -8.29
CA GLY A 178 6.15 4.08 -9.32
C GLY A 178 6.01 3.24 -10.59
N LEU A 179 5.88 1.91 -10.46
CA LEU A 179 5.66 1.02 -11.60
C LEU A 179 4.31 1.27 -12.28
N SER A 180 3.25 1.55 -11.52
CA SER A 180 1.94 1.93 -12.07
C SER A 180 2.04 3.18 -12.95
N LEU A 181 2.73 4.22 -12.46
CA LEU A 181 2.92 5.46 -13.21
C LEU A 181 3.80 5.26 -14.44
N LEU A 182 4.82 4.40 -14.37
CA LEU A 182 5.66 4.05 -15.51
C LEU A 182 4.81 3.45 -16.64
N VAL A 183 3.97 2.47 -16.31
CA VAL A 183 3.05 1.84 -17.29
C VAL A 183 2.09 2.88 -17.87
N LEU A 184 1.53 3.77 -17.05
CA LEU A 184 0.66 4.84 -17.53
C LEU A 184 1.39 5.87 -18.41
N SER A 185 2.66 6.20 -18.10
CA SER A 185 3.49 7.06 -18.96
C SER A 185 3.71 6.42 -20.32
N VAL A 186 4.00 5.12 -20.39
CA VAL A 186 4.12 4.36 -21.66
C VAL A 186 2.82 4.38 -22.44
N TYR A 187 1.70 4.13 -21.76
CA TYR A 187 0.40 4.14 -22.40
C TYR A 187 0.06 5.51 -23.00
N LEU A 188 0.23 6.60 -22.25
CA LEU A 188 -0.03 7.97 -22.74
C LEU A 188 0.90 8.34 -23.89
N PHE A 189 2.17 7.94 -23.82
CA PHE A 189 3.14 8.17 -24.89
C PHE A 189 2.68 7.53 -26.19
N ARG A 190 2.30 6.24 -26.15
CA ARG A 190 1.81 5.49 -27.32
C ARG A 190 0.51 6.05 -27.91
N LYS A 191 -0.30 6.72 -27.08
CA LYS A 191 -1.53 7.43 -27.53
C LYS A 191 -1.26 8.85 -28.04
N GLY A 192 -0.01 9.29 -28.12
CA GLY A 192 0.36 10.66 -28.51
C GLY A 192 -0.16 11.72 -27.54
N ARG A 193 -0.40 11.36 -26.27
CA ARG A 193 -0.90 12.26 -25.22
C ARG A 193 0.26 12.75 -24.35
N LYS A 194 0.05 13.89 -23.67
CA LYS A 194 1.07 14.49 -22.79
C LYS A 194 1.39 13.54 -21.62
N THR A 195 2.63 13.03 -21.58
CA THR A 195 3.13 12.11 -20.54
C THR A 195 3.61 12.83 -19.27
N ILE A 196 3.77 14.15 -19.33
CA ILE A 196 4.32 14.95 -18.23
C ILE A 196 3.57 14.77 -16.90
N PHE A 197 2.25 14.56 -16.97
CA PHE A 197 1.37 14.41 -15.81
C PHE A 197 1.57 13.09 -15.06
N THR A 198 2.13 12.06 -15.71
CA THR A 198 2.46 10.79 -15.05
C THR A 198 3.96 10.68 -14.77
N LEU A 199 4.80 11.23 -15.66
CA LEU A 199 6.25 11.14 -15.56
C LEU A 199 6.83 11.98 -14.41
N ILE A 200 6.33 13.20 -14.18
CA ILE A 200 6.82 14.04 -13.07
C ILE A 200 6.52 13.38 -11.71
N PRO A 201 5.27 12.97 -11.40
CA PRO A 201 4.98 12.26 -10.16
C PRO A 201 5.77 10.96 -10.02
N MET A 202 6.00 10.23 -11.13
CA MET A 202 6.77 8.99 -11.12
C MET A 202 8.21 9.22 -10.67
N ILE A 203 8.90 10.18 -11.29
CA ILE A 203 10.29 10.51 -10.96
C ILE A 203 10.39 10.94 -9.49
N PHE A 204 9.49 11.82 -9.05
CA PHE A 204 9.44 12.28 -7.66
C PHE A 204 9.26 11.11 -6.68
N LEU A 205 8.28 10.23 -6.93
CA LEU A 205 8.01 9.07 -6.07
C LEU A 205 9.18 8.11 -5.98
N ILE A 206 9.80 7.77 -7.12
CA ILE A 206 10.91 6.84 -7.17
C ILE A 206 12.12 7.39 -6.40
N ILE A 207 12.44 8.67 -6.55
CA ILE A 207 13.53 9.32 -5.83
C ILE A 207 13.25 9.32 -4.33
N MET A 208 12.08 9.83 -3.92
CA MET A 208 11.72 9.92 -2.50
C MET A 208 11.68 8.55 -1.83
N THR A 209 11.13 7.54 -2.50
CA THR A 209 11.08 6.17 -1.99
C THR A 209 12.47 5.57 -1.86
N SER A 210 13.35 5.80 -2.83
CA SER A 210 14.73 5.29 -2.79
C SER A 210 15.52 5.93 -1.64
N ILE A 211 15.39 7.25 -1.44
CA ILE A 211 16.02 7.95 -0.32
C ILE A 211 15.49 7.40 1.02
N ALA A 212 14.17 7.30 1.18
CA ALA A 212 13.55 6.79 2.40
C ALA A 212 13.98 5.35 2.71
N MET A 213 14.14 4.51 1.69
CA MET A 213 14.60 3.13 1.85
C MET A 213 16.06 3.04 2.27
N ILE A 214 16.94 3.88 1.73
CA ILE A 214 18.35 3.93 2.16
C ILE A 214 18.45 4.35 3.63
N LEU A 215 17.69 5.37 4.04
CA LEU A 215 17.66 5.82 5.43
C LEU A 215 17.12 4.72 6.36
N SER A 216 16.00 4.09 6.00
CA SER A 216 15.40 3.01 6.78
C SER A 216 16.33 1.81 6.90
N LEU A 217 17.01 1.41 5.82
CA LEU A 217 17.97 0.32 5.82
C LEU A 217 19.15 0.61 6.77
N ARG A 218 19.68 1.83 6.77
CA ARG A 218 20.74 2.25 7.70
C ARG A 218 20.29 2.10 9.15
N ASP A 219 19.07 2.51 9.46
CA ASP A 219 18.52 2.42 10.81
C ASP A 219 18.22 0.97 11.24
N PHE A 220 17.76 0.12 10.31
CA PHE A 220 17.56 -1.31 10.58
C PHE A 220 18.87 -2.06 10.84
N ILE A 221 19.93 -1.74 10.10
CA ILE A 221 21.27 -2.31 10.32
C ILE A 221 21.80 -1.86 11.69
N ARG A 222 21.68 -0.58 12.02
CA ARG A 222 22.13 -0.02 13.29
C ARG A 222 21.38 -0.56 14.51
N SER A 223 20.10 -0.84 14.35
CA SER A 223 19.26 -1.42 15.40
C SER A 223 19.38 -2.94 15.51
N GLY A 224 20.21 -3.59 14.69
CA GLY A 224 20.39 -5.04 14.68
C GLY A 224 19.17 -5.83 14.16
N ASN A 225 18.23 -5.16 13.48
CA ASN A 225 17.05 -5.80 12.93
C ASN A 225 17.36 -6.42 11.56
N TRP A 226 17.93 -7.63 11.58
CA TRP A 226 18.37 -8.32 10.37
C TRP A 226 17.24 -8.70 9.42
N VAL A 227 16.06 -9.06 9.94
CA VAL A 227 14.89 -9.39 9.11
C VAL A 227 14.49 -8.17 8.25
N LEU A 228 14.32 -7.01 8.88
CA LEU A 228 13.98 -5.79 8.14
C LEU A 228 15.12 -5.32 7.23
N SER A 229 16.37 -5.50 7.65
CA SER A 229 17.54 -5.14 6.84
C SER A 229 17.58 -5.94 5.53
N ILE A 230 17.39 -7.26 5.60
CA ILE A 230 17.39 -8.14 4.42
C ILE A 230 16.22 -7.80 3.49
N LEU A 231 15.00 -7.67 4.03
CA LEU A 231 13.83 -7.30 3.25
C LEU A 231 13.98 -5.93 2.60
N SER A 232 14.57 -4.97 3.31
CA SER A 232 14.80 -3.62 2.81
C SER A 232 15.86 -3.58 1.71
N LEU A 233 16.91 -4.39 1.83
CA LEU A 233 17.92 -4.54 0.79
C LEU A 233 17.29 -5.10 -0.50
N PHE A 234 16.47 -6.15 -0.38
CA PHE A 234 15.77 -6.75 -1.52
C PHE A 234 14.85 -5.75 -2.22
N LEU A 235 14.08 -4.97 -1.45
CA LEU A 235 13.25 -3.90 -2.01
C LEU A 235 14.07 -2.78 -2.65
N LEU A 236 15.20 -2.40 -2.06
CA LEU A 236 16.07 -1.39 -2.65
C LEU A 236 16.65 -1.87 -3.99
N SER A 237 17.02 -3.15 -4.10
CA SER A 237 17.45 -3.77 -5.36
C SER A 237 16.35 -3.71 -6.42
N PHE A 238 15.10 -4.02 -6.05
CA PHE A 238 13.97 -3.87 -6.98
C PHE A 238 13.70 -2.42 -7.36
N SER A 239 13.84 -1.48 -6.43
CA SER A 239 13.68 -0.05 -6.72
C SER A 239 14.71 0.41 -7.75
N PHE A 240 15.96 -0.03 -7.59
CA PHE A 240 17.02 0.23 -8.57
C PHE A 240 16.70 -0.36 -9.94
N TRP A 241 16.19 -1.59 -10.00
CA TRP A 241 15.74 -2.18 -11.25
C TRP A 241 14.62 -1.37 -11.91
N ILE A 242 13.59 -0.95 -11.16
CA ILE A 242 12.52 -0.09 -11.69
C ILE A 242 13.07 1.23 -12.25
N ILE A 243 14.07 1.83 -11.60
CA ILE A 243 14.75 3.03 -12.11
C ILE A 243 15.40 2.75 -13.47
N LEU A 244 16.13 1.64 -13.61
CA LEU A 244 16.78 1.26 -14.86
C LEU A 244 15.76 1.05 -15.98
N GLU A 245 14.65 0.37 -15.69
CA GLU A 245 13.55 0.19 -16.65
C GLU A 245 12.93 1.53 -17.04
N ALA A 246 12.66 2.40 -16.06
CA ALA A 246 12.11 3.72 -16.33
C ALA A 246 13.02 4.56 -17.23
N ILE A 247 14.34 4.56 -16.97
CA ILE A 247 15.32 5.25 -17.81
C ILE A 247 15.33 4.67 -19.23
N THR A 248 15.36 3.34 -19.34
CA THR A 248 15.38 2.64 -20.63
C THR A 248 14.15 2.97 -21.45
N VAL A 249 12.98 2.93 -20.84
CA VAL A 249 11.69 3.29 -21.44
C VAL A 249 11.68 4.75 -21.89
N VAL A 250 12.09 5.70 -21.04
CA VAL A 250 12.11 7.13 -21.39
C VAL A 250 13.09 7.42 -22.53
N ARG A 251 14.23 6.72 -22.59
CA ARG A 251 15.17 6.79 -23.72
C ARG A 251 14.53 6.30 -25.01
N LYS A 252 13.89 5.12 -25.00
CA LYS A 252 13.17 4.58 -26.15
C LYS A 252 12.04 5.50 -26.62
N MET A 253 11.29 6.11 -25.70
CA MET A 253 10.28 7.13 -26.02
C MET A 253 10.89 8.32 -26.76
N ARG A 254 12.04 8.83 -26.32
CA ARG A 254 12.73 9.94 -26.99
C ARG A 254 13.27 9.57 -28.36
N MET A 255 13.71 8.33 -28.55
CA MET A 255 14.25 7.84 -29.82
C MET A 255 13.15 7.46 -30.84
N GLY A 256 11.89 7.32 -30.39
CA GLY A 256 10.77 6.91 -31.25
C GLY A 256 10.65 5.40 -31.46
N ASP A 257 11.46 4.60 -30.76
CA ASP A 257 11.62 3.15 -30.98
C ASP A 257 10.51 2.28 -30.37
N ILE A 258 9.45 2.86 -29.83
CA ILE A 258 8.33 2.08 -29.27
C ILE A 258 7.33 1.81 -30.40
N HIS A 259 7.62 0.78 -31.21
CA HIS A 259 6.72 0.32 -32.27
C HIS A 259 5.47 -0.35 -31.69
N THR A 260 4.36 -0.15 -32.38
CA THR A 260 3.00 -0.44 -31.90
C THR A 260 2.67 -1.94 -31.83
N GLU A 261 3.48 -2.80 -32.45
CA GLU A 261 3.05 -4.15 -32.84
C GLU A 261 3.39 -5.30 -31.86
N GLU A 262 4.23 -5.10 -30.84
CA GLU A 262 4.73 -6.25 -30.04
C GLU A 262 3.91 -6.66 -28.80
N LEU A 263 2.74 -6.08 -28.51
CA LEU A 263 2.03 -6.33 -27.23
C LEU A 263 0.49 -6.37 -27.32
N LEU A 264 -0.07 -6.98 -28.35
CA LEU A 264 -1.44 -7.53 -28.33
C LEU A 264 -1.43 -9.00 -28.74
#